data_AF-A0A5B2VVW1-F1
#
_entry.id   AF-A0A5B2VVW1-F1
#
_cell.length_a   1.000
_cell.length_b   1.000
_cell.length_c   1.000
_cell.angle_alpha   90.00
_cell.angle_beta   90.00
_cell.angle_gamma   90.00
#
_symmetry.space_group_name_H-M   'P 1'
#
loop_
_entity.id
_entity.type
_entity.pdbx_description
1 polymer ?
#
loop_
_entity_poly.entity_id
_entity_poly.type
_entity_poly.pdbx_seq_one_letter_code
_entity_poly.pdbx_strand_id
1 'polypeptide(L)'
;MGLDTTHDAWHGAYSAFSRWRHYIAELAGYGNLTSYQGFGGAIPTELMDKDGLRVLLSHSDCDGELSPSECEAIAKDLEELLPKMRGNLGGHIGDVKEKTEQFINGCKLAASRNETMEFN
;
A
#
# COMPACT_ATOMS: atom_id res chain seq x y z
N MET A 1 -9.61 13.22 8.20
CA MET A 1 -9.90 11.95 8.90
C MET A 1 -8.63 11.12 8.93
N GLY A 2 -8.36 10.44 10.03
CA GLY A 2 -7.24 9.50 10.15
C GLY A 2 -7.57 8.17 9.49
N LEU A 3 -6.54 7.42 9.12
CA LEU A 3 -6.59 6.03 8.70
C LEU A 3 -5.64 5.26 9.62
N ASP A 4 -6.19 4.25 10.28
CA ASP A 4 -5.48 3.35 11.17
C ASP A 4 -5.76 1.91 10.76
N THR A 5 -4.72 1.14 10.48
CA THR A 5 -4.89 -0.29 10.20
C THR A 5 -4.57 -1.10 11.45
N THR A 6 -5.15 -2.29 11.52
CA THR A 6 -4.68 -3.31 12.48
C THR A 6 -3.21 -3.69 12.22
N HIS A 7 -2.64 -4.45 13.15
CA HIS A 7 -1.27 -4.98 13.05
C HIS A 7 -0.17 -3.92 12.93
N ASP A 8 -0.46 -2.67 13.32
CA ASP A 8 0.47 -1.52 13.26
C ASP A 8 1.03 -1.29 11.85
N ALA A 9 0.27 -1.66 10.80
CA ALA A 9 0.73 -1.53 9.42
C ALA A 9 0.72 -0.06 8.96
N TRP A 10 -0.25 0.73 9.42
CA TRP A 10 -0.38 2.13 9.08
C TRP A 10 -1.09 2.92 10.17
N HIS A 11 -0.51 4.09 10.47
CA HIS A 11 -1.10 5.15 11.28
C HIS A 11 -0.83 6.48 10.57
N GLY A 12 -1.89 7.24 10.25
CA GLY A 12 -1.74 8.53 9.59
C GLY A 12 -3.01 9.07 8.96
N ALA A 13 -2.88 10.05 8.07
CA ALA A 13 -4.02 10.58 7.32
C ALA A 13 -4.29 9.78 6.04
N TYR A 14 -5.55 9.69 5.60
CA TYR A 14 -5.93 9.16 4.28
C TYR A 14 -5.13 9.79 3.13
N SER A 15 -4.92 11.11 3.20
CA SER A 15 -4.13 11.83 2.19
C SER A 15 -2.66 11.42 2.18
N ALA A 16 -2.09 11.04 3.33
CA ALA A 16 -0.75 10.50 3.40
C ALA A 16 -0.70 9.08 2.80
N PHE A 17 -1.69 8.24 3.09
CA PHE A 17 -1.78 6.90 2.51
C PHE A 17 -1.91 6.94 0.99
N SER A 18 -2.80 7.79 0.46
CA SER A 18 -2.96 8.03 -0.97
C SER A 18 -1.64 8.48 -1.62
N ARG A 19 -0.94 9.45 -1.02
CA ARG A 19 0.36 9.92 -1.54
C ARG A 19 1.43 8.83 -1.54
N TRP A 20 1.48 8.00 -0.50
CA TRP A 20 2.40 6.86 -0.44
C TRP A 20 2.10 5.82 -1.54
N ARG A 21 0.82 5.54 -1.83
CA ARG A 21 0.42 4.68 -2.95
C ARG A 21 0.85 5.25 -4.31
N HIS A 22 0.74 6.56 -4.52
CA HIS A 22 1.22 7.20 -5.75
C HIS A 22 2.74 7.03 -5.92
N TYR A 23 3.51 7.20 -4.84
CA TYR A 23 4.95 6.96 -4.87
C TYR A 23 5.29 5.51 -5.25
N ILE A 24 4.57 4.54 -4.70
CA ILE A 24 4.76 3.12 -5.04
C ILE A 24 4.44 2.86 -6.52
N ALA A 25 3.32 3.40 -7.03
CA ALA A 25 2.92 3.23 -8.43
C ALA A 25 3.98 3.79 -9.38
N GLU A 26 4.53 4.97 -9.09
CA GLU A 26 5.62 5.56 -9.87
C GLU A 26 6.89 4.71 -9.80
N LEU A 27 7.30 4.28 -8.60
CA LEU A 27 8.50 3.46 -8.40
C LEU A 27 8.41 2.08 -9.06
N ALA A 28 7.21 1.51 -9.11
CA ALA A 28 6.91 0.25 -9.80
C ALA A 28 6.85 0.39 -11.33
N GLY A 29 6.85 1.62 -11.86
CA GLY A 29 6.77 1.89 -13.30
C GLY A 29 5.36 1.96 -13.86
N TYR A 30 4.33 1.97 -13.00
CA TYR A 30 2.93 2.13 -13.42
C TYR A 30 2.55 3.58 -13.72
N GLY A 31 3.40 4.54 -13.33
CA GLY A 31 3.20 5.96 -13.55
C GLY A 31 2.16 6.56 -12.61
N ASN A 32 1.38 7.51 -13.10
CA ASN A 32 0.42 8.24 -12.27
C ASN A 32 -0.80 7.37 -11.95
N LEU A 33 -1.00 7.10 -10.65
CA LEU A 33 -2.12 6.30 -10.16
C LEU A 33 -3.50 6.91 -10.50
N THR A 34 -3.62 8.23 -10.65
CA THR A 34 -4.89 8.88 -11.05
C THR A 34 -5.32 8.55 -12.47
N SER A 35 -4.45 7.94 -13.29
CA SER A 35 -4.81 7.46 -14.62
C SER A 35 -5.55 6.12 -14.59
N TYR A 36 -5.57 5.43 -13.45
CA TYR A 36 -6.22 4.13 -13.29
C TYR A 36 -7.67 4.24 -12.80
N GLN A 37 -8.47 3.23 -13.16
CA GLN A 37 -9.82 3.05 -12.64
C GLN A 37 -9.80 2.95 -11.11
N GLY A 38 -10.82 3.51 -10.45
CA GLY A 38 -10.85 3.70 -8.99
C GLY A 38 -10.24 5.03 -8.51
N PHE A 39 -9.38 5.68 -9.32
CA PHE A 39 -8.76 6.98 -9.00
C PHE A 39 -9.21 8.12 -9.94
N GLY A 40 -10.30 7.90 -10.69
CA GLY A 40 -10.84 8.86 -11.66
C GLY A 40 -10.29 8.70 -13.09
N GLY A 41 -9.41 7.74 -13.32
CA GLY A 41 -8.86 7.43 -14.64
C GLY A 41 -9.59 6.32 -15.39
N ALA A 42 -9.07 5.97 -16.57
CA ALA A 42 -9.66 4.98 -17.47
C ALA A 42 -8.81 3.71 -17.64
N ILE A 43 -7.55 3.71 -17.18
CA ILE A 43 -6.64 2.57 -17.31
C ILE A 43 -7.09 1.45 -16.35
N PRO A 44 -7.39 0.23 -16.83
CA PRO A 44 -7.74 -0.89 -15.97
C PRO A 44 -6.57 -1.29 -15.06
N THR A 45 -6.84 -1.59 -13.79
CA THR A 45 -5.80 -2.00 -12.82
C THR A 45 -5.28 -3.40 -13.08
N GLU A 46 -5.99 -4.20 -13.89
CA GLU A 46 -5.58 -5.52 -14.40
C GLU A 46 -4.32 -5.47 -15.27
N LEU A 47 -3.93 -4.28 -15.74
CA LEU A 47 -2.67 -4.08 -16.46
C LEU A 47 -1.44 -4.03 -15.54
N MET A 48 -1.64 -3.96 -14.22
CA MET A 48 -0.56 -4.10 -13.25
C MET A 48 -0.15 -5.57 -13.15
N ASP A 49 1.11 -5.85 -13.45
CA ASP A 49 1.69 -7.20 -13.53
C ASP A 49 2.02 -7.81 -12.15
N LYS A 50 1.97 -7.00 -11.09
CA LYS A 50 2.20 -7.43 -9.71
C LYS A 50 0.90 -7.57 -8.95
N ASP A 51 0.51 -8.80 -8.62
CA ASP A 51 -0.77 -9.08 -7.96
C ASP A 51 -0.90 -8.36 -6.61
N GLY A 52 0.17 -8.31 -5.80
CA GLY A 52 0.16 -7.63 -4.51
C GLY A 52 0.04 -6.12 -4.66
N LEU A 53 0.84 -5.50 -5.55
CA LEU A 53 0.69 -4.07 -5.82
C LEU A 53 -0.66 -3.73 -6.42
N ARG A 54 -1.21 -4.57 -7.30
CA ARG A 54 -2.55 -4.36 -7.85
C ARG A 54 -3.56 -4.26 -6.73
N VAL A 55 -3.55 -5.22 -5.78
CA VAL A 55 -4.44 -5.18 -4.61
C VAL A 55 -4.22 -3.88 -3.83
N LEU A 56 -3.00 -3.59 -3.38
CA LEU A 56 -2.70 -2.39 -2.57
C LEU A 56 -3.11 -1.08 -3.25
N LEU A 57 -2.83 -0.98 -4.55
CA LEU A 57 -3.04 0.24 -5.31
C LEU A 57 -4.50 0.39 -5.72
N SER A 58 -5.27 -0.68 -5.92
CA SER A 58 -6.70 -0.59 -6.27
C SER A 58 -7.66 -0.75 -5.08
N HIS A 59 -7.15 -0.99 -3.87
CA HIS A 59 -7.95 -1.21 -2.67
C HIS A 59 -8.68 0.06 -2.21
N SER A 60 -9.93 -0.14 -1.74
CA SER A 60 -10.76 0.91 -1.15
C SER A 60 -10.18 1.30 0.21
N ASP A 61 -9.84 2.57 0.37
CA ASP A 61 -9.30 3.06 1.64
C ASP A 61 -10.39 3.21 2.72
N CYS A 62 -11.68 3.34 2.37
CA CYS A 62 -12.79 3.38 3.34
C CYS A 62 -13.29 1.97 3.69
N ASP A 63 -13.25 1.61 4.97
CA ASP A 63 -13.76 0.35 5.55
C ASP A 63 -13.27 -0.91 4.83
N GLY A 64 -12.02 -0.87 4.36
CA GLY A 64 -11.41 -1.93 3.59
C GLY A 64 -10.79 -3.03 4.46
N GLU A 65 -10.72 -4.24 3.92
CA GLU A 65 -10.06 -5.38 4.54
C GLU A 65 -9.04 -5.97 3.56
N LEU A 66 -7.92 -6.48 4.08
CA LEU A 66 -6.96 -7.29 3.32
C LEU A 66 -6.88 -8.67 3.96
N SER A 67 -7.14 -9.71 3.16
CA SER A 67 -6.98 -11.09 3.60
C SER A 67 -5.51 -11.43 3.90
N PRO A 68 -5.24 -12.49 4.68
CA PRO A 68 -3.88 -12.99 4.91
C PRO A 68 -3.07 -13.19 3.61
N SER A 69 -3.68 -13.81 2.59
CA SER A 69 -3.02 -14.06 1.30
C SER A 69 -2.74 -12.79 0.51
N GLU A 70 -3.62 -11.79 0.58
CA GLU A 70 -3.36 -10.48 -0.04
C GLU A 70 -2.22 -9.76 0.68
N CYS A 71 -2.18 -9.83 2.02
CA CYS A 71 -1.07 -9.29 2.81
C CYS A 71 0.27 -9.93 2.43
N GLU A 72 0.32 -11.25 2.22
CA GLU A 72 1.53 -11.94 1.76
C GLU A 72 1.99 -11.44 0.38
N ALA A 73 1.05 -11.33 -0.57
CA ALA A 73 1.34 -10.86 -1.92
C ALA A 73 1.86 -9.41 -1.90
N ILE A 74 1.19 -8.53 -1.13
CA ILE A 74 1.59 -7.13 -0.96
C ILE A 74 2.98 -7.02 -0.34
N ALA A 75 3.23 -7.74 0.76
CA ALA A 75 4.52 -7.73 1.43
C ALA A 75 5.64 -8.15 0.47
N LYS A 76 5.45 -9.25 -0.26
CA LYS A 76 6.41 -9.75 -1.25
C LYS A 76 6.74 -8.69 -2.30
N ASP A 77 5.73 -8.07 -2.91
CA ASP A 77 5.96 -7.09 -3.97
C ASP A 77 6.61 -5.79 -3.45
N LEU A 78 6.23 -5.33 -2.25
CA LEU A 78 6.85 -4.16 -1.64
C LEU A 78 8.31 -4.42 -1.25
N GLU A 79 8.65 -5.63 -0.79
CA GLU A 79 10.02 -6.02 -0.48
C GLU A 79 10.95 -5.94 -1.70
N GLU A 80 10.45 -6.27 -2.89
CA GLU A 80 11.21 -6.12 -4.14
C GLU A 80 11.48 -4.64 -4.49
N LEU A 81 10.62 -3.72 -4.04
CA LEU A 81 10.77 -2.28 -4.25
C LEU A 81 11.63 -1.59 -3.18
N LEU A 82 11.69 -2.11 -1.94
CA LEU A 82 12.45 -1.52 -0.82
C LEU A 82 13.88 -1.07 -1.19
N PRO A 83 14.70 -1.86 -1.94
CA PRO A 83 16.05 -1.45 -2.30
C PRO A 83 16.11 -0.19 -3.16
N LYS A 84 15.03 0.18 -3.86
CA LYS A 84 14.92 1.35 -4.73
C LYS A 84 14.35 2.58 -4.00
N MET A 85 13.72 2.39 -2.85
CA MET A 85 13.04 3.46 -2.11
C MET A 85 14.03 4.43 -1.45
N ARG A 86 13.89 5.72 -1.73
CA ARG A 86 14.75 6.77 -1.17
C ARG A 86 13.93 8.03 -0.91
N GLY A 87 14.27 8.72 0.17
CA GLY A 87 13.77 10.05 0.46
C GLY A 87 12.68 10.09 1.53
N ASN A 88 12.24 11.31 1.80
CA ASN A 88 11.27 11.61 2.84
C ASN A 88 10.07 12.31 2.20
N LEU A 89 8.87 11.76 2.40
CA LEU A 89 7.63 12.34 1.88
C LEU A 89 6.95 13.27 2.92
N GLY A 90 7.49 13.39 4.12
CA GLY A 90 7.00 14.27 5.18
C GLY A 90 5.66 13.82 5.76
N GLY A 91 5.13 14.63 6.68
CA GLY A 91 3.86 14.33 7.37
C GLY A 91 3.90 12.96 8.07
N HIS A 92 2.79 12.23 8.01
CA HIS A 92 2.65 10.89 8.60
C HIS A 92 3.43 9.78 7.86
N ILE A 93 4.09 10.10 6.74
CA ILE A 93 4.93 9.15 6.00
C ILE A 93 6.36 9.20 6.53
N GLY A 94 6.94 10.40 6.64
CA GLY A 94 8.35 10.54 7.02
C GLY A 94 9.27 9.90 5.98
N ASP A 95 10.24 9.08 6.44
CA ASP A 95 11.09 8.28 5.55
C ASP A 95 10.26 7.21 4.85
N VAL A 96 10.30 7.19 3.52
CA VAL A 96 9.43 6.33 2.73
C VAL A 96 9.80 4.85 2.85
N LYS A 97 11.08 4.54 3.06
CA LYS A 97 11.54 3.16 3.21
C LYS A 97 11.10 2.62 4.56
N GLU A 98 11.34 3.37 5.64
CA GLU A 98 10.90 2.99 6.99
C GLU A 98 9.39 2.83 7.08
N LYS A 99 8.61 3.74 6.46
CA LYS A 99 7.15 3.63 6.44
C LYS A 99 6.66 2.41 5.66
N THR A 100 7.33 2.07 4.57
CA THR A 100 7.00 0.88 3.78
C THR A 100 7.37 -0.40 4.56
N GLU A 101 8.50 -0.41 5.27
CA GLU A 101 8.90 -1.52 6.14
C GLU A 101 7.87 -1.74 7.27
N GLN A 102 7.35 -0.66 7.87
CA GLN A 102 6.23 -0.76 8.84
C GLN A 102 5.03 -1.48 8.22
N PHE A 103 4.58 -1.04 7.04
CA PHE A 103 3.43 -1.65 6.36
C PHE A 103 3.67 -3.14 6.03
N ILE A 104 4.85 -3.47 5.50
CA ILE A 104 5.26 -4.86 5.22
C ILE A 104 5.21 -5.71 6.50
N ASN A 105 5.72 -5.20 7.62
CA ASN A 105 5.72 -5.92 8.88
C ASN A 105 4.30 -6.19 9.38
N GLY A 106 3.40 -5.20 9.25
CA GLY A 106 1.99 -5.38 9.57
C GLY A 106 1.32 -6.44 8.68
N CYS A 107 1.57 -6.43 7.37
CA CYS A 107 1.09 -7.44 6.44
C CYS A 107 1.59 -8.85 6.81
N LYS A 108 2.90 -8.98 7.09
CA LYS A 108 3.49 -10.26 7.50
C LYS A 108 2.93 -10.75 8.82
N LEU A 109 2.66 -9.85 9.76
CA LEU A 109 2.08 -10.21 11.05
C LEU A 109 0.65 -10.75 10.86
N ALA A 110 -0.19 -10.05 10.12
CA ALA A 110 -1.55 -10.48 9.77
C ALA A 110 -1.54 -11.86 9.10
N ALA A 111 -0.69 -12.03 8.08
CA ALA A 111 -0.50 -13.31 7.40
C ALA A 111 -0.05 -14.43 8.34
N SER A 112 0.96 -14.18 9.17
CA SER A 112 1.50 -15.19 10.10
C SER A 112 0.49 -15.67 11.16
N ARG A 113 -0.51 -14.84 11.46
CA ARG A 113 -1.60 -15.15 12.38
C ARG A 113 -2.85 -15.66 11.68
N ASN A 114 -2.86 -15.65 10.34
CA ASN A 114 -4.03 -15.92 9.52
C ASN A 114 -5.22 -15.00 9.90
N GLU A 115 -4.91 -13.72 10.15
CA GLU A 115 -5.85 -12.67 10.54
C GLU A 115 -6.02 -11.65 9.39
N THR A 116 -7.22 -11.08 9.26
CA THR A 116 -7.50 -10.00 8.31
C THR A 116 -6.88 -8.70 8.79
N MET A 117 -6.31 -7.91 7.87
CA MET A 117 -5.92 -6.53 8.15
C MET A 117 -7.08 -5.58 7.86
N GLU A 118 -7.69 -5.05 8.91
CA GLU A 118 -8.78 -4.07 8.84
C GLU A 118 -8.26 -2.62 8.75
N PHE A 119 -9.00 -1.76 8.03
CA PHE A 119 -8.77 -0.32 7.85
C PHE A 119 -9.86 0.47 8.58
N ASN A 120 -9.48 1.33 9.53
CA ASN A 120 -10.36 2.13 10.39
C ASN A 120 -10.12 3.64 10.27
#